data_AF-A0A9E2VSL1-F1
#
_entry.id   AF-A0A9E2VSL1-F1
#
_cell.length_a   1.000
_cell.length_b   1.000
_cell.length_c   1.000
_cell.angle_alpha   90.00
_cell.angle_beta   90.00
_cell.angle_gamma   90.00
#
_symmetry.space_group_name_H-M   'P 1'
#
loop_
_entity.id
_entity.type
_entity.pdbx_description
1 polymer ?
#
loop_
_entity_poly.entity_id
_entity_poly.type
_entity_poly.pdbx_seq_one_letter_code
_entity_poly.pdbx_strand_id
1 'polypeptide(L)'
;MAIRPNEYRLSPTLLQRGMSRASLIRIGYVALVGLTAWSAVVAKESRLDLPLAQISVQPIDAESLAASRAIEHFNLSATKAHTEVSTDPLLVGPPISADQPVLTHEGPALVSNTSPGLITPRTRWFAGRAVRPVKTLEFLVTAYSPDEASCGDSADGITATLHSVETNAFQLVAADPKVLPYGSMITVPGYGKDQIVPVLDCGGKIKGNRLDLLFPTHEQAIAWGVKRLTVTIWEPIDGQPLTNPRHVR
;
A
#
# COMPACT_ATOMS: atom_id res chain seq x y z
N MET A 1 2.75 -55.82 61.08
CA MET A 1 2.62 -54.35 61.02
C MET A 1 1.64 -54.04 59.89
N ALA A 2 0.42 -53.64 60.25
CA ALA A 2 -0.73 -53.61 59.36
C ALA A 2 -0.73 -52.34 58.49
N ILE A 3 -0.89 -52.50 57.18
CA ILE A 3 -1.20 -51.40 56.26
C ILE A 3 -2.54 -51.77 55.62
N ARG A 4 -3.59 -51.02 55.95
CA ARG A 4 -4.92 -51.19 55.36
C ARG A 4 -4.92 -50.60 53.94
N PRO A 5 -5.49 -51.27 52.93
CA PRO A 5 -5.75 -50.61 51.66
C PRO A 5 -6.88 -49.59 51.82
N ASN A 6 -6.62 -48.39 51.30
CA ASN A 6 -7.51 -47.24 51.35
C ASN A 6 -8.64 -47.43 50.33
N GLU A 7 -9.86 -47.71 50.79
CA GLU A 7 -11.05 -47.68 49.94
C GLU A 7 -11.42 -46.22 49.65
N TYR A 8 -11.03 -45.70 48.48
CA TYR A 8 -11.64 -44.48 47.95
C TYR A 8 -13.02 -44.81 47.41
N ARG A 9 -14.02 -44.84 48.30
CA ARG A 9 -15.43 -44.82 47.94
C ARG A 9 -15.73 -43.44 47.31
N LEU A 10 -15.80 -43.38 45.98
CA LEU A 10 -16.28 -42.21 45.27
C LEU A 10 -17.71 -41.88 45.72
N SER A 11 -17.93 -40.67 46.21
CA SER A 11 -19.25 -40.14 46.55
C SER A 11 -20.08 -39.93 45.27
N PRO A 12 -21.34 -40.39 45.20
CA PRO A 12 -22.19 -40.20 44.03
C PRO A 12 -22.85 -38.81 44.07
N THR A 13 -22.04 -37.76 44.19
CA THR A 13 -22.52 -36.37 44.24
C THR A 13 -21.92 -35.50 43.14
N LEU A 14 -21.61 -36.09 41.99
CA LEU A 14 -21.41 -35.35 40.74
C LEU A 14 -22.51 -35.73 39.73
N LEU A 15 -23.76 -35.69 40.18
CA LEU A 15 -24.94 -35.61 39.32
C LEU A 15 -25.06 -34.17 38.79
N GLN A 16 -24.30 -33.91 37.74
CA GLN A 16 -24.72 -33.22 36.53
C GLN A 16 -26.10 -32.53 36.60
N ARG A 17 -26.16 -31.31 37.14
CA ARG A 17 -27.26 -30.38 36.86
C ARG A 17 -26.98 -29.74 35.50
N GLY A 18 -27.42 -30.40 34.43
CA GLY A 18 -27.44 -29.79 33.10
C GLY A 18 -28.30 -28.54 33.12
N MET A 19 -27.72 -27.37 32.83
CA MET A 19 -28.52 -26.18 32.56
C MET A 19 -29.41 -26.45 31.35
N SER A 20 -30.71 -26.18 31.50
CA SER A 20 -31.65 -26.30 30.39
C SER A 20 -31.21 -25.40 29.23
N ARG A 21 -31.51 -25.81 27.98
CA ARG A 21 -31.25 -24.99 26.78
C ARG A 21 -31.85 -23.58 26.91
N ALA A 22 -32.98 -23.43 27.60
CA ALA A 22 -33.60 -22.15 27.90
C ALA A 22 -32.78 -21.27 28.86
N SER A 23 -32.09 -21.86 29.83
CA SER A 23 -31.19 -21.15 30.74
C SER A 23 -29.94 -20.65 30.03
N LEU A 24 -29.38 -21.46 29.12
CA LEU A 24 -28.22 -21.06 28.29
C LEU A 24 -28.59 -19.91 27.33
N ILE A 25 -29.77 -19.96 26.69
CA ILE A 25 -30.24 -18.90 25.81
C ILE A 25 -30.47 -17.59 26.60
N ARG A 26 -31.03 -17.67 27.82
CA ARG A 26 -31.23 -16.50 28.67
C ARG A 26 -29.91 -15.88 29.13
N ILE A 27 -28.93 -16.70 29.51
CA ILE A 27 -27.59 -16.20 29.90
C ILE A 27 -26.89 -15.55 28.69
N GLY A 28 -26.96 -16.17 27.51
CA GLY A 28 -26.41 -15.61 26.28
C GLY A 28 -27.05 -14.27 25.90
N TYR A 29 -28.37 -14.14 26.05
CA TYR A 29 -29.08 -12.90 25.75
C TYR A 29 -28.72 -11.76 26.73
N VAL A 30 -28.60 -12.07 28.03
CA VAL A 30 -28.17 -11.08 29.04
C VAL A 30 -26.72 -10.63 28.80
N ALA A 31 -25.83 -11.54 28.43
CA ALA A 31 -24.45 -11.20 28.07
C ALA A 31 -24.38 -10.30 26.81
N LEU A 32 -25.19 -10.59 25.78
CA LEU A 32 -25.25 -9.78 24.56
C LEU A 32 -25.74 -8.35 24.82
N VAL A 33 -26.83 -8.20 25.58
CA VAL A 33 -27.35 -6.87 25.94
C VAL A 33 -26.34 -6.09 26.79
N GLY A 34 -25.65 -6.75 27.73
CA GLY A 34 -24.57 -6.14 28.50
C GLY A 34 -23.40 -5.63 27.64
N LEU A 35 -23.00 -6.39 26.61
CA LEU A 35 -21.93 -6.02 25.68
C LEU A 35 -22.28 -4.78 24.85
N THR A 36 -23.53 -4.66 24.40
CA THR A 36 -24.00 -3.46 23.67
C THR A 36 -24.06 -2.22 24.57
N ALA A 37 -24.45 -2.39 25.84
CA ALA A 37 -24.49 -1.28 26.80
C ALA A 37 -23.09 -0.80 27.21
N TRP A 38 -22.11 -1.70 27.35
CA TRP A 38 -20.72 -1.32 27.63
C TRP A 38 -20.09 -0.50 26.49
N SER A 39 -20.38 -0.87 25.23
CA SER A 39 -19.87 -0.13 24.07
C SER A 39 -20.36 1.33 24.03
N ALA A 40 -21.59 1.60 24.50
CA ALA A 40 -22.14 2.94 24.54
C ALA A 40 -21.53 3.84 25.63
N VAL A 41 -21.11 3.27 26.78
CA VAL A 41 -20.47 4.05 27.86
C VAL A 41 -19.01 4.40 27.51
N VAL A 42 -18.26 3.47 26.92
CA VAL A 42 -16.87 3.72 26.48
C VAL A 42 -16.80 4.76 25.35
N ALA A 43 -17.83 4.87 24.51
CA ALA A 43 -17.93 5.93 23.50
C ALA A 43 -18.22 7.32 24.10
N LYS A 44 -18.75 7.40 25.34
CA LYS A 44 -19.10 8.66 25.99
C LYS A 44 -17.95 9.25 26.82
N GLU A 45 -17.04 8.41 27.32
CA GLU A 45 -15.90 8.83 28.16
C GLU A 45 -14.60 9.08 27.37
N SER A 46 -14.53 8.77 26.07
CA SER A 46 -13.33 8.95 25.24
C SER A 46 -13.19 10.34 24.59
N ARG A 47 -14.01 11.32 24.98
CA ARG A 47 -13.74 12.73 24.66
C ARG A 47 -12.71 13.28 25.64
N LEU A 48 -11.46 12.92 25.42
CA LEU A 48 -10.33 13.63 25.99
C LEU A 48 -10.27 15.00 25.29
N ASP A 49 -10.53 16.05 26.06
CA ASP A 49 -10.32 17.43 25.66
C ASP A 49 -8.82 17.66 25.38
N LEU A 50 -8.43 17.54 24.10
CA LEU A 50 -7.16 18.09 23.64
C LEU A 50 -7.30 19.61 23.61
N PRO A 51 -6.43 20.40 24.27
CA PRO A 51 -6.50 21.85 24.18
C PRO A 51 -6.23 22.24 22.72
N LEU A 52 -7.26 22.80 22.07
CA LEU A 52 -7.13 23.40 20.75
C LEU A 52 -6.09 24.52 20.85
N ALA A 53 -4.95 24.35 20.17
CA ALA A 53 -4.08 25.47 19.85
C ALA A 53 -4.92 26.47 19.03
N GLN A 54 -5.17 27.63 19.62
CA GLN A 54 -5.93 28.70 19.00
C GLN A 54 -5.11 29.27 17.84
N ILE A 55 -5.38 28.81 16.62
CA ILE A 55 -4.80 29.37 15.40
C ILE A 55 -5.40 30.77 15.23
N SER A 56 -4.62 31.78 15.59
CA SER A 56 -4.93 33.19 15.31
C SER A 56 -4.67 33.44 13.83
N VAL A 57 -5.73 33.49 13.04
CA VAL A 57 -5.66 33.90 11.62
C VAL A 57 -5.57 35.42 11.60
N GLN A 58 -4.41 35.96 11.25
CA GLN A 58 -4.31 37.38 10.90
C GLN A 58 -4.91 37.61 9.50
N PRO A 59 -5.71 38.68 9.30
CA PRO A 59 -6.23 39.01 8.00
C PRO A 59 -5.07 39.31 7.04
N ILE A 60 -5.20 38.82 5.81
CA ILE A 60 -4.22 39.07 4.74
C ILE A 60 -4.34 40.54 4.35
N ASP A 61 -3.29 41.31 4.60
CA ASP A 61 -3.21 42.71 4.21
C ASP A 61 -3.28 42.83 2.68
N ALA A 62 -4.11 43.76 2.20
CA ALA A 62 -4.41 43.99 0.79
C ALA A 62 -3.18 44.33 -0.09
N GLU A 63 -2.03 44.59 0.53
CA GLU A 63 -0.77 44.90 -0.13
C GLU A 63 -0.08 43.66 -0.76
N SER A 64 -0.36 42.46 -0.23
CA SER A 64 0.22 41.19 -0.74
C SER A 64 -0.47 40.64 -2.01
N LEU A 65 -1.70 41.10 -2.30
CA LEU A 65 -2.46 40.76 -3.51
C LEU A 65 -2.03 41.58 -4.74
N ALA A 66 -1.35 42.72 -4.54
CA ALA A 66 -0.84 43.54 -5.63
C ALA A 66 0.50 43.01 -6.18
N ALA A 67 1.35 42.44 -5.31
CA ALA A 67 2.64 41.88 -5.69
C ALA A 67 2.53 40.59 -6.54
N SER A 68 1.46 39.82 -6.34
CA SER A 68 1.18 38.59 -7.09
C SER A 68 0.53 38.84 -8.46
N ARG A 69 -0.14 39.99 -8.67
CA ARG A 69 -0.70 40.40 -9.97
C ARG A 69 0.30 41.09 -10.91
N ALA A 70 1.45 41.55 -10.40
CA ALA A 70 2.49 42.17 -11.22
C ALA A 70 3.37 41.16 -11.98
N ILE A 71 3.34 39.87 -11.60
CA ILE A 71 4.23 38.84 -12.16
C ILE A 71 3.63 38.14 -13.39
N GLU A 72 2.33 38.29 -13.67
CA GLU A 72 1.65 37.58 -14.77
C GLU A 72 1.61 38.30 -16.12
N HIS A 73 2.07 39.56 -16.22
CA HIS A 73 1.86 40.40 -17.41
C HIS A 73 3.10 40.76 -18.24
N PHE A 74 4.27 40.15 -18.03
CA PHE A 74 5.48 40.52 -18.78
C PHE A 74 6.26 39.32 -19.31
N ASN A 75 5.68 38.59 -20.28
CA ASN A 75 6.45 37.97 -21.36
C ASN A 75 5.52 37.48 -22.49
N LEU A 76 5.06 38.42 -23.31
CA LEU A 76 4.71 38.14 -24.70
C LEU A 76 5.28 39.25 -25.59
N SER A 77 6.14 38.84 -26.53
CA SER A 77 6.50 39.52 -27.79
C SER A 77 7.56 40.64 -27.78
N ALA A 78 8.79 40.22 -28.11
CA ALA A 78 9.66 40.71 -29.19
C ALA A 78 9.64 42.20 -29.60
N THR A 79 10.77 42.91 -29.50
CA THR A 79 11.61 43.37 -30.64
C THR A 79 12.77 44.29 -30.23
N LYS A 80 13.98 43.96 -30.70
CA LYS A 80 15.04 44.82 -31.29
C LYS A 80 15.49 46.13 -30.57
N ALA A 81 16.74 46.15 -30.07
CA ALA A 81 17.87 47.01 -30.50
C ALA A 81 18.79 47.56 -29.37
N HIS A 82 20.10 47.56 -29.69
CA HIS A 82 21.22 48.45 -29.27
C HIS A 82 21.73 48.45 -27.80
N THR A 83 22.95 47.97 -27.51
CA THR A 83 24.24 48.71 -27.34
C THR A 83 24.22 49.58 -26.06
N GLU A 84 24.99 49.33 -24.99
CA GLU A 84 26.42 49.65 -24.81
C GLU A 84 27.05 49.01 -23.55
N VAL A 85 28.38 49.03 -23.54
CA VAL A 85 29.40 48.42 -22.67
C VAL A 85 29.64 49.23 -21.38
N SER A 86 29.91 48.60 -20.22
CA SER A 86 30.93 49.06 -19.24
C SER A 86 31.22 48.10 -18.07
N THR A 87 32.44 47.55 -18.06
CA THR A 87 33.44 47.36 -16.96
C THR A 87 33.08 46.91 -15.51
N ASP A 88 33.52 45.68 -15.19
CA ASP A 88 34.38 45.25 -14.06
C ASP A 88 33.89 45.06 -12.58
N PRO A 89 34.58 44.19 -11.79
CA PRO A 89 34.03 43.37 -10.70
C PRO A 89 34.64 43.67 -9.29
N LEU A 90 34.34 42.79 -8.32
CA LEU A 90 34.90 42.59 -6.96
C LEU A 90 34.10 43.19 -5.79
N LEU A 91 33.65 42.34 -4.85
CA LEU A 91 34.11 42.40 -3.45
C LEU A 91 33.70 41.14 -2.65
N VAL A 92 34.49 40.86 -1.61
CA VAL A 92 34.68 39.60 -0.87
C VAL A 92 34.12 39.67 0.56
N GLY A 93 33.56 38.55 1.05
CA GLY A 93 33.59 38.04 2.45
C GLY A 93 32.52 38.54 3.45
N PRO A 94 32.34 37.92 4.65
CA PRO A 94 33.12 36.83 5.29
C PRO A 94 32.29 35.60 5.82
N PRO A 95 32.90 34.58 6.47
CA PRO A 95 32.28 33.27 6.73
C PRO A 95 31.97 32.95 8.22
N ILE A 96 31.32 31.79 8.44
CA ILE A 96 31.21 30.96 9.68
C ILE A 96 30.14 31.37 10.72
N SER A 97 29.21 30.44 11.03
CA SER A 97 29.15 29.83 12.38
C SER A 97 28.35 28.53 12.38
N ALA A 98 29.07 27.44 12.68
CA ALA A 98 28.51 26.18 13.12
C ALA A 98 28.15 26.29 14.60
N ASP A 99 26.93 25.89 14.94
CA ASP A 99 26.53 25.30 16.23
C ASP A 99 25.01 25.32 16.29
N GLN A 100 24.35 24.19 15.99
CA GLN A 100 23.19 23.70 16.75
C GLN A 100 23.06 22.17 16.57
N PRO A 101 22.86 21.40 17.66
CA PRO A 101 22.76 19.95 17.61
C PRO A 101 21.38 19.53 17.11
N VAL A 102 21.32 18.89 15.95
CA VAL A 102 20.08 18.28 15.45
C VAL A 102 19.88 16.94 16.15
N LEU A 103 18.86 16.86 17.00
CA LEU A 103 18.37 15.63 17.62
C LEU A 103 17.91 14.67 16.51
N THR A 104 18.69 13.62 16.26
CA THR A 104 18.35 12.54 15.34
C THR A 104 17.30 11.63 15.97
N HIS A 105 16.08 11.62 15.43
CA HIS A 105 15.14 10.52 15.65
C HIS A 105 15.69 9.28 14.93
N GLU A 106 16.15 8.28 15.70
CA GLU A 106 16.49 6.98 15.17
C GLU A 106 15.23 6.27 14.67
N GLY A 107 15.06 6.25 13.34
CA GLY A 107 14.21 5.28 12.67
C GLY A 107 14.82 3.87 12.81
N PRO A 108 14.00 2.81 12.73
CA PRO A 108 14.47 1.45 12.98
C PRO A 108 15.59 1.06 12.01
N ALA A 109 16.67 0.53 12.59
CA ALA A 109 17.92 0.19 11.92
C ALA A 109 17.71 -0.59 10.62
N LEU A 110 18.18 0.00 9.52
CA LEU A 110 18.27 -0.64 8.21
C LEU A 110 19.30 -1.78 8.29
N VAL A 111 18.86 -3.01 8.05
CA VAL A 111 19.72 -4.20 8.06
C VAL A 111 20.83 -4.04 7.01
N SER A 112 22.07 -4.04 7.49
CA SER A 112 23.29 -3.57 6.83
C SER A 112 24.05 -4.64 6.05
N ASN A 113 23.36 -5.39 5.18
CA ASN A 113 24.01 -6.38 4.30
C ASN A 113 23.78 -6.13 2.79
N THR A 114 23.47 -4.88 2.39
CA THR A 114 23.40 -4.53 0.97
C THR A 114 24.59 -3.64 0.63
N SER A 115 25.48 -4.11 -0.27
CA SER A 115 26.66 -3.36 -0.68
C SER A 115 26.29 -1.91 -1.06
N PRO A 116 27.04 -0.88 -0.63
CA PRO A 116 26.66 0.54 -0.74
C PRO A 116 26.41 1.09 -2.17
N GLY A 117 26.57 0.27 -3.21
CA GLY A 117 26.36 0.65 -4.61
C GLY A 117 25.05 0.16 -5.24
N LEU A 118 24.18 -0.55 -4.52
CA LEU A 118 22.96 -1.15 -5.10
C LEU A 118 21.71 -0.26 -5.03
N ILE A 119 21.68 0.73 -4.13
CA ILE A 119 20.55 1.64 -3.97
C ILE A 119 20.79 2.88 -4.84
N THR A 120 19.95 3.06 -5.86
CA THR A 120 20.00 4.17 -6.81
C THR A 120 18.75 5.06 -6.63
N PRO A 121 18.69 6.27 -7.22
CA PRO A 121 17.47 7.09 -7.17
C PRO A 121 16.22 6.41 -7.76
N ARG A 122 16.42 5.40 -8.60
CA ARG A 122 15.36 4.57 -9.21
C ARG A 122 15.00 3.35 -8.37
N THR A 123 15.70 3.07 -7.27
CA THR A 123 15.34 1.98 -6.37
C THR A 123 13.99 2.27 -5.71
N ARG A 124 13.18 1.23 -5.61
CA ARG A 124 11.88 1.22 -4.92
C ARG A 124 11.82 0.04 -3.97
N TRP A 125 10.76 -0.05 -3.19
CA TRP A 125 10.51 -1.14 -2.27
C TRP A 125 9.22 -1.85 -2.64
N PHE A 126 9.24 -3.18 -2.65
CA PHE A 126 8.08 -4.01 -2.88
C PHE A 126 8.15 -5.24 -1.98
N ALA A 127 7.08 -5.52 -1.22
CA ALA A 127 7.01 -6.65 -0.28
C ALA A 127 8.25 -6.80 0.63
N GLY A 128 8.77 -5.69 1.15
CA GLY A 128 9.94 -5.68 2.05
C GLY A 128 11.31 -5.85 1.36
N ARG A 129 11.35 -5.95 0.03
CA ARG A 129 12.59 -6.08 -0.75
C ARG A 129 12.85 -4.81 -1.56
N ALA A 130 14.12 -4.42 -1.65
CA ALA A 130 14.54 -3.35 -2.53
C ALA A 130 14.63 -3.85 -3.98
N VAL A 131 14.06 -3.09 -4.90
CA VAL A 131 13.89 -3.45 -6.31
C VAL A 131 14.34 -2.33 -7.23
N ARG A 132 14.78 -2.68 -8.43
CA ARG A 132 15.19 -1.73 -9.47
C ARG A 132 14.51 -2.04 -10.80
N PRO A 133 14.25 -1.04 -11.66
CA PRO A 133 13.73 -1.30 -12.98
C PRO A 133 14.84 -1.90 -13.86
N VAL A 134 14.53 -2.97 -14.59
CA VAL A 134 15.51 -3.69 -15.42
C VAL A 134 15.17 -3.69 -16.90
N LYS A 135 13.88 -3.59 -17.25
CA LYS A 135 13.42 -3.68 -18.62
C LYS A 135 12.09 -2.96 -18.80
N THR A 136 11.85 -2.49 -20.01
CA THR A 136 10.53 -2.07 -20.47
C THR A 136 10.10 -2.92 -21.67
N LEU A 137 8.81 -3.23 -21.75
CA LEU A 137 8.22 -4.02 -22.83
C LEU A 137 6.83 -3.45 -23.18
N GLU A 138 6.48 -3.47 -24.46
CA GLU A 138 5.12 -3.11 -24.91
C GLU A 138 4.18 -4.31 -24.75
N PHE A 139 3.01 -4.06 -24.16
CA PHE A 139 1.94 -5.05 -23.99
C PHE A 139 0.62 -4.53 -24.55
N LEU A 140 -0.21 -5.44 -25.06
CA LEU A 140 -1.65 -5.21 -25.16
C LEU A 140 -2.25 -5.41 -23.77
N VAL A 141 -2.84 -4.37 -23.20
CA VAL A 141 -3.33 -4.37 -21.82
C VAL A 141 -4.86 -4.26 -21.83
N THR A 142 -5.50 -5.28 -21.28
CA THR A 142 -6.94 -5.33 -21.00
C THR A 142 -7.18 -5.28 -19.49
N ALA A 143 -8.44 -5.31 -19.08
CA ALA A 143 -8.82 -5.37 -17.67
C ALA A 143 -9.94 -6.39 -17.45
N TYR A 144 -9.99 -6.93 -16.24
CA TYR A 144 -10.99 -7.87 -15.77
C TYR A 144 -11.41 -7.53 -14.33
N SER A 145 -12.57 -8.02 -13.93
CA SER A 145 -13.06 -7.98 -12.55
C SER A 145 -13.26 -9.40 -12.00
N PRO A 146 -13.36 -9.60 -10.68
CA PRO A 146 -13.51 -10.94 -10.11
C PRO A 146 -14.92 -11.54 -10.26
N ASP A 147 -15.78 -10.91 -11.06
CA ASP A 147 -17.18 -11.28 -11.24
C ASP A 147 -17.38 -12.30 -12.37
N GLU A 148 -18.59 -12.88 -12.42
CA GLU A 148 -18.95 -13.89 -13.42
C GLU A 148 -18.85 -13.35 -14.86
N ALA A 149 -19.09 -12.04 -15.08
CA ALA A 149 -18.99 -11.44 -16.40
C ALA A 149 -17.57 -11.55 -17.00
N SER A 150 -16.53 -11.47 -16.16
CA SER A 150 -15.14 -11.58 -16.60
C SER A 150 -14.58 -13.00 -16.45
N CYS A 151 -14.92 -13.67 -15.35
CA CYS A 151 -14.31 -14.94 -14.93
C CYS A 151 -15.17 -16.18 -15.18
N GLY A 152 -16.46 -16.03 -15.50
CA GLY A 152 -17.39 -17.14 -15.67
C GLY A 152 -17.40 -18.09 -14.46
N ASP A 153 -17.30 -19.39 -14.71
CA ASP A 153 -17.25 -20.45 -13.69
C ASP A 153 -16.06 -20.33 -12.72
N SER A 154 -15.06 -19.51 -13.04
CA SER A 154 -13.87 -19.26 -12.21
C SER A 154 -13.98 -17.94 -11.41
N ALA A 155 -15.19 -17.39 -11.25
CA ALA A 155 -15.46 -16.25 -10.39
C ALA A 155 -15.46 -16.61 -8.89
N ASP A 156 -14.43 -17.33 -8.42
CA ASP A 156 -14.25 -17.73 -7.02
C ASP A 156 -13.37 -16.75 -6.22
N GLY A 157 -12.84 -15.72 -6.88
CA GLY A 157 -11.96 -14.72 -6.28
C GLY A 157 -10.55 -15.25 -5.99
N ILE A 158 -10.14 -16.37 -6.59
CA ILE A 158 -8.83 -16.98 -6.38
C ILE A 158 -8.01 -16.93 -7.68
N THR A 159 -6.83 -16.35 -7.59
CA THR A 159 -5.90 -16.24 -8.74
C THR A 159 -5.21 -17.58 -9.04
N ALA A 160 -4.57 -17.69 -10.20
CA ALA A 160 -3.80 -18.86 -10.59
C ALA A 160 -2.63 -19.22 -9.64
N THR A 161 -2.19 -18.29 -8.78
CA THR A 161 -1.20 -18.53 -7.72
C THR A 161 -1.84 -18.80 -6.35
N LEU A 162 -3.16 -18.97 -6.31
CA LEU A 162 -3.97 -19.24 -5.12
C LEU A 162 -4.01 -18.10 -4.10
N HIS A 163 -3.79 -16.87 -4.56
CA HIS A 163 -4.01 -15.66 -3.77
C HIS A 163 -5.44 -15.16 -3.97
N SER A 164 -6.04 -14.59 -2.93
CA SER A 164 -7.29 -13.84 -3.04
C SER A 164 -7.11 -12.65 -3.99
N VAL A 165 -8.12 -12.34 -4.80
CA VAL A 165 -8.19 -11.12 -5.63
C VAL A 165 -8.07 -9.83 -4.80
N GLU A 166 -8.38 -9.87 -3.51
CA GLU A 166 -8.22 -8.73 -2.59
C GLU A 166 -6.74 -8.45 -2.24
N THR A 167 -5.85 -9.39 -2.56
CA THR A 167 -4.40 -9.24 -2.34
C THR A 167 -3.90 -7.96 -3.01
N ASN A 168 -3.03 -7.24 -2.30
CA ASN A 168 -2.51 -5.95 -2.77
C ASN A 168 -3.64 -4.95 -3.09
N ALA A 169 -4.76 -4.98 -2.36
CA ALA A 169 -5.91 -4.09 -2.54
C ALA A 169 -6.48 -4.11 -3.97
N PHE A 170 -6.69 -5.31 -4.53
CA PHE A 170 -7.13 -5.55 -5.92
C PHE A 170 -6.15 -5.05 -6.99
N GLN A 171 -4.86 -4.92 -6.64
CA GLN A 171 -3.83 -4.48 -7.57
C GLN A 171 -2.91 -5.64 -7.92
N LEU A 172 -3.38 -6.52 -8.81
CA LEU A 172 -2.59 -7.63 -9.35
C LEU A 172 -2.92 -7.85 -10.82
N VAL A 173 -2.03 -8.56 -11.51
CA VAL A 173 -2.11 -8.70 -12.97
C VAL A 173 -2.10 -10.17 -13.39
N ALA A 174 -2.93 -10.48 -14.38
CA ALA A 174 -2.86 -11.71 -15.14
C ALA A 174 -1.92 -11.53 -16.34
N ALA A 175 -0.99 -12.48 -16.54
CA ALA A 175 -0.05 -12.46 -17.66
C ALA A 175 0.19 -13.87 -18.23
N ASP A 176 0.98 -13.96 -19.29
CA ASP A 176 1.57 -15.22 -19.74
C ASP A 176 2.80 -15.57 -18.87
N PRO A 177 2.78 -16.68 -18.10
CA PRO A 177 3.91 -17.07 -17.25
C PRO A 177 5.21 -17.34 -18.02
N LYS A 178 5.15 -17.58 -19.33
CA LYS A 178 6.35 -17.73 -20.18
C LYS A 178 7.05 -16.40 -20.48
N VAL A 179 6.33 -15.28 -20.38
CA VAL A 179 6.86 -13.93 -20.61
C VAL A 179 7.14 -13.23 -19.28
N LEU A 180 6.18 -13.30 -18.35
CA LEU A 180 6.31 -12.78 -16.99
C LEU A 180 5.97 -13.91 -15.99
N PRO A 181 6.99 -14.61 -15.44
CA PRO A 181 6.77 -15.64 -14.44
C PRO A 181 5.98 -15.12 -13.23
N TYR A 182 5.25 -16.01 -12.55
CA TYR A 182 4.51 -15.64 -11.35
C TYR A 182 5.42 -14.99 -10.30
N GLY A 183 4.92 -13.94 -9.65
CA GLY A 183 5.68 -13.10 -8.73
C GLY A 183 6.47 -11.99 -9.41
N SER A 184 6.45 -11.90 -10.76
CA SER A 184 7.01 -10.75 -11.48
C SER A 184 6.43 -9.45 -10.95
N MET A 185 7.28 -8.44 -10.83
CA MET A 185 6.93 -7.11 -10.31
C MET A 185 6.93 -6.13 -11.48
N ILE A 186 5.79 -5.48 -11.72
CA ILE A 186 5.64 -4.57 -12.86
C ILE A 186 4.99 -3.26 -12.46
N THR A 187 5.25 -2.21 -13.23
CA THR A 187 4.47 -0.97 -13.19
C THR A 187 3.80 -0.77 -14.54
N VAL A 188 2.48 -0.60 -14.53
CA VAL A 188 1.66 -0.36 -15.71
C VAL A 188 1.15 1.08 -15.65
N PRO A 189 1.49 1.94 -16.62
CA PRO A 189 1.09 3.35 -16.60
C PRO A 189 -0.43 3.54 -16.42
N GLY A 190 -0.83 4.32 -15.43
CA GLY A 190 -2.22 4.62 -15.09
C GLY A 190 -2.94 3.55 -14.26
N TYR A 191 -2.29 2.44 -13.91
CA TYR A 191 -2.85 1.39 -13.04
C TYR A 191 -2.19 1.41 -11.67
N GLY A 192 -2.95 1.10 -10.61
CA GLY A 192 -2.43 1.03 -9.25
C GLY A 192 -1.75 2.32 -8.77
N LYS A 193 -2.16 3.49 -9.29
CA LYS A 193 -1.48 4.79 -9.05
C LYS A 193 0.01 4.75 -9.43
N ASP A 194 0.34 4.04 -10.51
CA ASP A 194 1.70 3.83 -11.00
C ASP A 194 2.62 3.11 -10.00
N GLN A 195 2.04 2.36 -9.06
CA GLN A 195 2.79 1.53 -8.13
C GLN A 195 3.27 0.24 -8.78
N ILE A 196 4.18 -0.44 -8.08
CA ILE A 196 4.62 -1.80 -8.45
C ILE A 196 3.52 -2.77 -8.01
N VAL A 197 3.09 -3.62 -8.94
CA VAL A 197 2.07 -4.64 -8.71
C VAL A 197 2.62 -6.02 -9.07
N PRO A 198 2.18 -7.08 -8.39
CA PRO A 198 2.62 -8.44 -8.67
C PRO A 198 1.79 -9.09 -9.79
N VAL A 199 2.46 -9.95 -10.56
CA VAL A 199 1.82 -10.89 -11.48
C VAL A 199 1.46 -12.16 -10.72
N LEU A 200 0.19 -12.31 -10.37
CA LEU A 200 -0.32 -13.41 -9.54
C LEU A 200 -1.31 -14.31 -10.26
N ASP A 201 -1.72 -13.93 -11.47
CA ASP A 201 -2.78 -14.62 -12.17
C ASP A 201 -2.40 -14.96 -13.63
N CYS A 202 -3.22 -15.79 -14.27
CA CYS A 202 -3.12 -16.05 -15.70
C CYS A 202 -4.50 -16.34 -16.30
N GLY A 203 -4.68 -16.00 -17.57
CA GLY A 203 -5.91 -16.32 -18.31
C GLY A 203 -5.63 -17.19 -19.53
N GLY A 204 -6.63 -17.98 -19.95
CA GLY A 204 -6.54 -18.77 -21.18
C GLY A 204 -6.27 -17.91 -22.43
N LYS A 205 -6.84 -16.70 -22.48
CA LYS A 205 -6.67 -15.73 -23.58
C LYS A 205 -5.49 -14.77 -23.39
N ILE A 206 -4.82 -14.82 -22.24
CA ILE A 206 -3.68 -13.96 -21.89
C ILE A 206 -2.40 -14.73 -22.24
N LYS A 207 -1.85 -14.44 -23.41
CA LYS A 207 -0.71 -15.13 -24.04
C LYS A 207 0.23 -14.13 -24.70
N GLY A 208 1.53 -14.40 -24.64
CA GLY A 208 2.58 -13.51 -25.15
C GLY A 208 2.60 -12.17 -24.41
N ASN A 209 2.83 -11.08 -25.15
CA ASN A 209 2.84 -9.71 -24.60
C ASN A 209 1.41 -9.16 -24.41
N ARG A 210 0.60 -9.88 -23.62
CA ARG A 210 -0.72 -9.45 -23.20
C ARG A 210 -0.83 -9.46 -21.67
N LEU A 211 -1.47 -8.44 -21.11
CA LEU A 211 -1.80 -8.34 -19.68
C LEU A 211 -3.30 -8.17 -19.51
N ASP A 212 -3.82 -8.68 -18.40
CA ASP A 212 -5.16 -8.37 -17.89
C ASP A 212 -5.05 -7.80 -16.48
N LEU A 213 -5.49 -6.57 -16.28
CA LEU A 213 -5.40 -5.88 -15.00
C LEU A 213 -6.64 -6.15 -14.15
N LEU A 214 -6.46 -6.56 -12.91
CA LEU A 214 -7.58 -6.74 -11.99
C LEU A 214 -8.13 -5.37 -11.57
N PHE A 215 -9.45 -5.21 -11.64
CA PHE A 215 -10.16 -4.12 -10.99
C PHE A 215 -11.21 -4.68 -10.01
N PRO A 216 -11.49 -3.97 -8.91
CA PRO A 216 -12.54 -4.35 -7.97
C PRO A 216 -13.92 -4.55 -8.60
N THR A 217 -14.28 -3.76 -9.62
CA THR A 217 -15.61 -3.81 -10.24
C THR A 217 -15.54 -3.90 -11.77
N HIS A 218 -16.59 -4.45 -12.35
CA HIS A 218 -16.73 -4.63 -13.79
C HIS A 218 -16.74 -3.30 -14.55
N GLU A 219 -17.40 -2.29 -14.00
CA GLU A 219 -17.48 -0.96 -14.59
C GLU A 219 -16.09 -0.32 -14.68
N GLN A 220 -15.23 -0.53 -13.69
CA GLN A 220 -13.86 -0.05 -13.71
C GLN A 220 -13.02 -0.78 -14.77
N ALA A 221 -13.22 -2.09 -14.93
CA ALA A 221 -12.57 -2.87 -15.98
C ALA A 221 -13.00 -2.42 -17.39
N ILE A 222 -14.30 -2.16 -17.60
CA ILE A 222 -14.81 -1.60 -18.85
C ILE A 222 -14.21 -0.20 -19.10
N ALA A 223 -14.22 0.65 -18.08
CA ALA A 223 -13.70 2.02 -18.19
C ALA A 223 -12.19 2.05 -18.52
N TRP A 224 -11.44 1.04 -18.08
CA TRP A 224 -10.03 0.90 -18.46
C TRP A 224 -9.85 0.69 -19.98
N GLY A 225 -10.70 -0.15 -20.58
CA GLY A 225 -10.68 -0.47 -22.00
C GLY A 225 -9.46 -1.28 -22.45
N VAL A 226 -9.12 -1.19 -23.74
CA VAL A 226 -7.97 -1.89 -24.33
C VAL A 226 -6.95 -0.87 -24.83
N LYS A 227 -5.68 -1.04 -24.43
CA LYS A 227 -4.62 -0.10 -24.80
C LYS A 227 -3.27 -0.78 -24.93
N ARG A 228 -2.40 -0.23 -25.78
CA ARG A 228 -0.99 -0.63 -25.88
C ARG A 228 -0.17 0.25 -24.96
N LEU A 229 0.54 -0.37 -24.02
CA LEU A 229 1.34 0.36 -23.02
C LEU A 229 2.74 -0.21 -22.92
N THR A 230 3.70 0.68 -22.67
CA THR A 230 5.05 0.33 -22.26
C THR A 230 5.06 0.09 -20.74
N VAL A 231 5.29 -1.16 -20.34
CA VAL A 231 5.28 -1.63 -18.96
C VAL A 231 6.72 -1.75 -18.46
N THR A 232 6.96 -1.32 -17.22
CA THR A 232 8.28 -1.45 -16.57
C THR A 232 8.33 -2.72 -15.74
N ILE A 233 9.39 -3.51 -15.90
CA ILE A 233 9.66 -4.73 -15.13
C ILE A 233 10.74 -4.43 -14.09
N TRP A 234 10.51 -4.94 -12.87
CA TRP A 234 11.35 -4.73 -11.70
C TRP A 234 11.97 -6.05 -11.24
N GLU A 235 13.22 -5.97 -10.77
CA GLU A 235 13.92 -7.10 -10.15
C GLU A 235 14.48 -6.72 -8.78
N PRO A 236 14.55 -7.67 -7.83
CA PRO A 236 15.24 -7.47 -6.56
C PRO A 236 16.72 -7.12 -6.76
N ILE A 237 17.23 -6.20 -5.95
CA ILE A 237 18.66 -5.82 -5.98
C ILE A 237 19.55 -6.80 -5.23
N ASP A 238 18.97 -7.65 -4.38
CA ASP A 238 19.66 -8.64 -3.55
C ASP A 238 20.22 -9.84 -4.34
N GLY A 239 19.96 -9.90 -5.65
CA GLY A 239 20.40 -10.98 -6.54
C GLY A 239 19.68 -12.30 -6.32
N GLN A 240 18.73 -12.38 -5.38
CA GLN A 240 17.95 -13.58 -5.13
C GLN A 240 16.80 -13.65 -6.15
N PRO A 241 16.57 -14.83 -6.76
CA PRO A 241 15.49 -14.98 -7.73
C PRO A 241 14.14 -14.66 -7.10
N LEU A 242 13.18 -14.29 -7.93
CA LEU A 242 11.79 -14.21 -7.51
C LEU A 242 11.31 -15.62 -7.14
N THR A 243 10.87 -15.76 -5.89
CA THR A 243 10.28 -17.02 -5.44
C THR A 243 8.95 -17.20 -6.15
N ASN A 244 8.76 -18.35 -6.81
CA ASN A 244 7.48 -18.67 -7.42
C ASN A 244 6.42 -18.79 -6.31
N PRO A 245 5.39 -17.93 -6.28
CA PRO A 245 4.41 -17.91 -5.20
C PRO A 245 3.64 -19.24 -5.03
N ARG A 246 3.62 -20.11 -6.06
CA ARG A 246 3.02 -21.44 -5.95
C ARG A 246 3.78 -22.42 -5.05
N HIS A 247 5.07 -22.17 -4.79
CA HIS A 247 5.94 -23.12 -4.08
C HIS A 247 6.26 -22.72 -2.64
N VAL A 248 5.77 -21.56 -2.15
CA VAL A 248 6.17 -20.98 -0.86
C VAL A 248 5.19 -21.37 0.27
N ARG A 249 4.76 -22.62 0.31
CA ARG A 249 3.81 -23.10 1.31
C ARG A 249 4.45 -24.07 2.28
#